data_AF-A0A9Y4JX86-F1
#
_entry.id   AF-A0A9Y4JX86-F1
#
_cell.length_a   1.000
_cell.length_b   1.000
_cell.length_c   1.000
_cell.angle_alpha   90.00
_cell.angle_beta   90.00
_cell.angle_gamma   90.00
#
_symmetry.space_group_name_H-M   'P 1'
#
loop_
_entity.id
_entity.type
_entity.pdbx_description
1 polymer ?
#
loop_
_entity_poly.entity_id
_entity_poly.type
_entity_poly.pdbx_seq_one_letter_code
_entity_poly.pdbx_strand_id
1 'polypeptide(L)'
;MALSQITPTLFLGGADAPLNAAMMSQKGITLIVNATLSHACPAYPGVEFVRVPVSDLPSARLGDHFDRVAERIHGNRAGGTLVHCAAGMSRSPALVMAYLMRFRGVTLRQAHRWVQDSRPFVRLNAGFWEQLLQYERKLYGKNTVRVAAAEEPPRTPRMTRALPPQQQSSWLATVPRSPLTARSQGLTSSNRRRGSKSSSTKV
;
A
#
# COMPACT_ATOMS: atom_id res chain seq x y z
N MET A 1 2.87 -5.02 -18.67
CA MET A 1 1.58 -4.31 -18.60
C MET A 1 1.65 -3.06 -19.46
N ALA A 2 0.61 -2.78 -20.24
CA ALA A 2 0.63 -1.68 -21.21
C ALA A 2 0.76 -0.28 -20.55
N LEU A 3 1.35 0.63 -21.32
CA LEU A 3 1.32 2.06 -21.07
C LEU A 3 -0.09 2.60 -21.34
N SER A 4 -0.65 3.37 -20.42
CA SER A 4 -1.96 4.03 -20.57
C SER A 4 -1.76 5.52 -20.89
N GLN A 5 -2.37 6.00 -21.98
CA GLN A 5 -2.38 7.43 -22.31
C GLN A 5 -3.52 8.13 -21.56
N ILE A 6 -3.19 9.13 -20.75
CA ILE A 6 -4.16 9.90 -19.94
C ILE A 6 -4.56 11.18 -20.66
N THR A 7 -3.59 11.87 -21.25
CA THR A 7 -3.78 13.04 -22.12
C THR A 7 -2.85 12.90 -23.32
N PRO A 8 -2.94 13.78 -24.36
CA PRO A 8 -2.02 13.73 -25.50
C PRO A 8 -0.52 13.67 -25.12
N THR A 9 -0.14 14.30 -24.00
CA THR A 9 1.26 14.39 -23.54
C THR A 9 1.50 13.78 -22.15
N LEU A 10 0.54 13.03 -21.59
CA LEU A 10 0.70 12.40 -20.27
C LEU A 10 0.37 10.91 -20.32
N PHE A 11 1.32 10.09 -19.87
CA PHE A 11 1.25 8.65 -19.90
C PHE A 11 1.48 8.05 -18.51
N LEU A 12 0.86 6.91 -18.25
CA LEU A 12 0.84 6.21 -16.98
C LEU A 12 1.27 4.75 -17.17
N GLY A 13 2.19 4.26 -16.35
CA GLY A 13 2.74 2.90 -16.49
C GLY A 13 3.20 2.24 -15.19
N GLY A 14 3.62 0.97 -15.34
CA GLY A 14 4.39 0.22 -14.34
C GLY A 14 5.90 0.38 -14.55
N ALA A 15 6.70 -0.36 -13.79
CA ALA A 15 8.17 -0.28 -13.85
C ALA A 15 8.77 -0.87 -15.13
N ASP A 16 7.97 -1.61 -15.90
CA ASP A 16 8.29 -2.12 -17.22
C ASP A 16 8.17 -1.06 -18.32
N ALA A 17 7.33 -0.04 -18.14
CA ALA A 17 7.13 1.02 -19.13
C ALA A 17 8.44 1.72 -19.53
N PRO A 18 9.28 2.22 -18.61
CA PRO A 18 10.55 2.84 -18.97
C PRO A 18 11.61 1.86 -19.50
N LEU A 19 11.34 0.55 -19.58
CA LEU A 19 12.28 -0.42 -20.17
C LEU A 19 12.07 -0.57 -21.69
N ASN A 20 10.94 -0.10 -22.22
CA ASN A 20 10.62 -0.20 -23.63
C ASN A 20 11.07 1.07 -24.40
N ALA A 21 12.33 1.08 -24.85
CA ALA A 21 12.92 2.22 -25.55
C ALA A 21 12.16 2.63 -26.83
N ALA A 22 11.60 1.67 -27.56
CA ALA A 22 10.80 1.94 -28.76
C ALA A 22 9.54 2.73 -28.42
N MET A 23 8.83 2.33 -27.36
CA MET A 23 7.66 3.06 -26.87
C MET A 23 8.03 4.46 -26.37
N MET A 24 9.12 4.60 -25.61
CA MET A 24 9.59 5.89 -25.10
C MET A 24 9.86 6.88 -26.24
N SER A 25 10.50 6.39 -27.31
CA SER A 25 10.79 7.18 -28.51
C SER A 25 9.52 7.51 -29.30
N GLN A 26 8.66 6.51 -29.54
CA GLN A 26 7.41 6.68 -30.30
C GLN A 26 6.44 7.67 -29.64
N LYS A 27 6.39 7.69 -28.31
CA LYS A 27 5.54 8.62 -27.54
C LYS A 27 6.23 9.95 -27.26
N GLY A 28 7.46 10.14 -27.72
CA GLY A 28 8.24 11.37 -27.54
C GLY A 28 8.39 11.73 -26.05
N ILE A 29 8.69 10.74 -25.20
CA ILE A 29 8.81 10.98 -23.76
C ILE A 29 10.07 11.80 -23.48
N THR A 30 9.89 12.97 -22.88
CA THR A 30 10.96 13.90 -22.48
C THR A 30 11.08 14.05 -20.96
N LEU A 31 10.12 13.51 -20.21
CA LEU A 31 10.11 13.53 -18.75
C LEU A 31 9.64 12.19 -18.19
N ILE A 32 10.39 11.65 -17.23
CA ILE A 32 10.01 10.47 -16.45
C ILE A 32 9.86 10.84 -14.98
N VAL A 33 8.69 10.54 -14.41
CA VAL A 33 8.41 10.61 -12.97
C VAL A 33 8.31 9.20 -12.42
N ASN A 34 9.30 8.79 -11.64
CA ASN A 34 9.40 7.46 -11.03
C ASN A 34 9.00 7.51 -9.55
N ALA A 35 7.79 7.03 -9.24
CA ALA A 35 7.26 6.94 -7.89
C ALA A 35 7.62 5.60 -7.21
N THR A 36 8.91 5.29 -7.15
CA THR A 36 9.44 4.11 -6.44
C THR A 36 10.70 4.46 -5.65
N LEU A 37 10.94 3.70 -4.58
CA LEU A 37 12.15 3.80 -3.78
C LEU A 37 13.40 3.42 -4.61
N SER A 38 13.36 2.27 -5.28
CA SER A 38 14.57 1.63 -5.81
C SER A 38 14.46 1.10 -7.23
N HIS A 39 13.28 1.14 -7.89
CA HIS A 39 13.22 0.59 -9.24
C HIS A 39 14.10 1.42 -10.17
N ALA A 40 14.97 0.73 -10.91
CA ALA A 40 15.83 1.32 -11.90
C ALA A 40 15.00 1.91 -13.05
N CYS A 41 15.52 2.97 -13.65
CA CYS A 41 15.02 3.55 -14.87
C CYS A 41 16.22 3.72 -15.81
N PRO A 42 16.16 3.21 -17.05
CA PRO A 42 17.20 3.48 -18.02
C PRO A 42 17.39 4.99 -18.21
N ALA A 43 18.63 5.41 -18.42
CA ALA A 43 18.94 6.77 -18.81
C ALA A 43 18.66 6.93 -20.31
N TYR A 44 17.82 7.89 -20.65
CA TYR A 44 17.53 8.25 -22.03
C TYR A 44 18.12 9.64 -22.32
N PRO A 45 18.94 9.80 -23.37
CA PRO A 45 19.49 11.12 -23.73
C PRO A 45 18.38 12.14 -23.96
N GLY A 46 18.51 13.34 -23.37
CA GLY A 46 17.51 14.40 -23.49
C GLY A 46 16.21 14.19 -22.71
N VAL A 47 16.11 13.12 -21.92
CA VAL A 47 14.95 12.83 -21.07
C VAL A 47 15.26 13.19 -19.63
N GLU A 48 14.49 14.11 -19.08
CA GLU A 48 14.61 14.49 -17.69
C GLU A 48 13.99 13.43 -16.77
N PHE A 49 14.62 13.22 -15.62
CA PHE A 49 14.21 12.19 -14.66
C PHE A 49 13.95 12.78 -13.28
N VAL A 50 12.78 12.47 -12.72
CA VAL A 50 12.36 12.86 -11.37
C VAL A 50 11.98 11.62 -10.57
N ARG A 51 12.71 11.36 -9.48
CA ARG A 51 12.34 10.30 -8.52
C ARG A 51 11.49 10.86 -7.39
N VAL A 52 10.40 10.17 -7.10
CA VAL A 52 9.55 10.37 -5.92
C VAL A 52 9.72 9.13 -5.04
N PRO A 53 10.64 9.14 -4.06
CA PRO A 53 11.03 7.95 -3.31
C PRO A 53 9.99 7.61 -2.23
N VAL A 54 8.90 6.96 -2.64
CA VAL A 54 7.78 6.61 -1.76
C VAL A 54 7.41 5.12 -1.86
N SER A 55 7.17 4.51 -0.70
CA SER A 55 6.59 3.16 -0.60
C SER A 55 5.09 3.20 -0.90
N ASP A 56 4.51 2.05 -1.23
CA ASP A 56 3.07 1.92 -1.49
C ASP A 56 2.28 1.59 -0.21
N LEU A 57 2.62 2.27 0.88
CA LEU A 57 1.99 2.07 2.18
C LEU A 57 1.03 3.23 2.47
N PRO A 58 -0.11 2.98 3.16
CA PRO A 58 -1.01 4.04 3.60
C PRO A 58 -0.33 5.13 4.44
N SER A 59 0.70 4.78 5.20
CA SER A 59 1.49 5.71 6.01
C SER A 59 2.49 6.56 5.22
N ALA A 60 2.73 6.26 3.94
CA ALA A 60 3.68 7.00 3.13
C ALA A 60 3.12 8.37 2.73
N ARG A 61 3.96 9.41 2.86
CA ARG A 61 3.58 10.81 2.60
C ARG A 61 3.70 11.18 1.12
N LEU A 62 2.84 10.60 0.26
CA LEU A 62 2.81 10.92 -1.16
C LEU A 62 2.35 12.37 -1.44
N GLY A 63 1.45 12.88 -0.60
CA GLY A 63 0.83 14.19 -0.75
C GLY A 63 1.79 15.37 -0.68
N ASP A 64 2.92 15.22 0.03
CA ASP A 64 3.99 16.22 0.07
C ASP A 64 4.62 16.48 -1.31
N HIS A 65 4.43 15.55 -2.26
CA HIS A 65 4.97 15.64 -3.60
C HIS A 65 3.96 16.10 -4.66
N PHE A 66 2.67 16.21 -4.33
CA PHE A 66 1.62 16.52 -5.31
C PHE A 66 1.88 17.81 -6.07
N ASP A 67 2.17 18.90 -5.35
CA ASP A 67 2.38 20.21 -5.95
C ASP A 67 3.61 20.23 -6.88
N ARG A 68 4.75 19.76 -6.37
CA ARG A 68 6.01 19.69 -7.14
C ARG A 68 5.89 18.82 -8.40
N VAL A 69 5.27 17.64 -8.29
CA VAL A 69 5.11 16.72 -9.43
C VAL A 69 4.14 17.28 -10.45
N ALA A 70 3.00 17.83 -10.00
CA ALA A 70 2.01 18.43 -10.87
C ALA A 70 2.60 19.59 -11.67
N GLU A 71 3.38 20.48 -11.02
CA GLU A 71 4.08 21.58 -11.67
C GLU A 71 5.07 21.08 -12.72
N ARG A 72 5.83 20.01 -12.42
CA ARG A 72 6.79 19.44 -13.36
C ARG A 72 6.12 18.82 -14.59
N ILE A 73 5.00 18.14 -14.41
CA ILE A 73 4.18 17.62 -15.52
C ILE A 73 3.64 18.79 -16.36
N HIS A 74 3.09 19.82 -15.72
CA HIS A 74 2.53 20.97 -16.42
C HIS A 74 3.57 21.80 -17.18
N GLY A 75 4.77 21.94 -16.61
CA GLY A 75 5.89 22.67 -17.21
C GLY A 75 6.58 21.92 -18.35
N ASN A 76 6.36 20.61 -18.51
CA ASN A 76 6.96 19.85 -19.61
C ASN A 76 6.23 20.15 -20.94
N ARG A 77 6.76 21.11 -21.70
CA ARG A 77 6.27 21.47 -23.04
C ARG A 77 7.05 20.79 -24.17
N ALA A 78 8.19 20.17 -23.87
CA ALA A 78 9.08 19.59 -24.86
C ALA A 78 8.58 18.25 -25.43
N GLY A 79 7.63 17.58 -24.77
CA GLY A 79 7.15 16.27 -25.20
C GLY A 79 6.24 15.60 -24.19
N GLY A 80 6.19 14.27 -24.23
CA GLY A 80 5.40 13.44 -23.36
C GLY A 80 6.02 13.28 -21.96
N THR A 81 5.16 13.14 -20.96
CA THR A 81 5.56 12.78 -19.59
C THR A 81 5.09 11.37 -19.26
N LEU A 82 6.01 10.51 -18.82
CA LEU A 82 5.71 9.20 -18.25
C LEU A 82 5.69 9.31 -16.72
N VAL A 83 4.56 8.99 -16.09
CA VAL A 83 4.47 8.79 -14.64
C VAL A 83 4.32 7.30 -14.36
N HIS A 84 5.25 6.71 -13.61
CA HIS A 84 5.20 5.29 -13.33
C HIS A 84 5.53 4.96 -11.86
N CYS A 85 5.10 3.79 -11.42
CA CYS A 85 5.54 3.18 -10.16
C CYS A 85 5.89 1.71 -10.41
N ALA A 86 5.77 0.82 -9.42
CA ALA A 86 6.04 -0.61 -9.63
C ALA A 86 4.98 -1.26 -10.53
N ALA A 87 3.71 -1.28 -10.12
CA ALA A 87 2.61 -1.89 -10.87
C ALA A 87 1.78 -0.89 -11.71
N GLY A 88 1.97 0.41 -11.49
CA GLY A 88 1.13 1.44 -12.09
C GLY A 88 -0.31 1.46 -11.55
N MET A 89 -0.54 1.04 -10.31
CA MET A 89 -1.89 0.89 -9.73
C MET A 89 -2.26 1.91 -8.66
N SER A 90 -1.29 2.36 -7.84
CA SER A 90 -1.58 3.16 -6.63
C SER A 90 -0.81 4.48 -6.63
N ARG A 91 0.53 4.45 -6.46
CA ARG A 91 1.38 5.67 -6.40
C ARG A 91 1.32 6.56 -7.65
N SER A 92 1.62 6.03 -8.83
CA SER A 92 1.64 6.85 -10.06
C SER A 92 0.25 7.36 -10.47
N PRO A 93 -0.85 6.58 -10.38
CA PRO A 93 -2.19 7.11 -10.59
C PRO A 93 -2.55 8.24 -9.64
N ALA A 94 -2.19 8.14 -8.35
CA ALA A 94 -2.44 9.21 -7.38
C ALA A 94 -1.75 10.53 -7.77
N LEU A 95 -0.48 10.48 -8.19
CA LEU A 95 0.24 11.66 -8.70
C LEU A 95 -0.42 12.26 -9.94
N VAL A 96 -0.90 11.40 -10.86
CA VAL A 96 -1.63 11.85 -12.06
C VAL A 96 -2.95 12.52 -11.68
N MET A 97 -3.71 11.95 -10.73
CA MET A 97 -4.96 12.56 -10.25
C MET A 97 -4.71 13.92 -9.60
N ALA A 98 -3.64 14.08 -8.82
CA ALA A 98 -3.23 15.37 -8.26
C ALA A 98 -2.95 16.41 -9.36
N TYR A 99 -2.21 16.01 -10.42
CA TYR A 99 -1.99 16.88 -11.58
C TYR A 99 -3.29 17.27 -12.29
N LEU A 100 -4.18 16.31 -12.55
CA LEU A 100 -5.45 16.57 -13.22
C LEU A 100 -6.30 17.55 -12.42
N MET A 101 -6.38 17.38 -11.10
CA MET A 101 -7.07 18.37 -10.26
C MET A 101 -6.40 19.74 -10.41
N ARG A 102 -5.11 19.86 -10.11
CA ARG A 102 -4.45 21.17 -10.06
C ARG A 102 -4.44 21.93 -11.39
N PHE A 103 -4.19 21.25 -12.52
CA PHE A 103 -3.94 21.91 -13.80
C PHE A 103 -5.00 21.68 -14.86
N ARG A 104 -5.94 20.75 -14.66
CA ARG A 104 -7.10 20.57 -15.52
C ARG A 104 -8.41 21.01 -14.86
N GLY A 105 -8.36 21.44 -13.60
CA GLY A 105 -9.51 22.01 -12.90
C GLY A 105 -10.64 21.02 -12.65
N VAL A 106 -10.33 19.72 -12.68
CA VAL A 106 -11.31 18.66 -12.42
C VAL A 106 -11.34 18.30 -10.94
N THR A 107 -12.47 17.79 -10.47
CA THR A 107 -12.63 17.28 -9.10
C THR A 107 -11.93 15.92 -8.93
N LEU A 108 -11.70 15.46 -7.70
CA LEU A 108 -11.07 14.16 -7.44
C LEU A 108 -11.88 13.02 -8.05
N ARG A 109 -13.22 13.08 -7.96
CA ARG A 109 -14.12 12.10 -8.58
C ARG A 109 -13.91 12.03 -10.10
N GLN A 110 -13.82 13.19 -10.75
CA GLN A 110 -13.61 13.28 -12.20
C GLN A 110 -12.19 12.80 -12.58
N ALA A 111 -11.17 13.22 -11.84
CA ALA A 111 -9.79 12.78 -12.05
C ALA A 111 -9.65 11.25 -11.91
N HIS A 112 -10.27 10.67 -10.88
CA HIS A 112 -10.29 9.23 -10.70
C HIS A 112 -10.95 8.50 -11.87
N ARG A 113 -12.14 8.95 -12.28
CA ARG A 113 -12.85 8.36 -13.43
C ARG A 113 -12.01 8.46 -14.71
N TRP A 114 -11.44 9.62 -15.01
CA TRP A 114 -10.58 9.82 -16.17
C TRP A 114 -9.42 8.81 -16.20
N VAL A 115 -8.70 8.67 -15.08
CA VAL A 115 -7.59 7.73 -14.98
C VAL A 115 -8.08 6.28 -15.10
N GLN A 116 -9.21 5.95 -14.48
CA GLN A 116 -9.79 4.62 -14.52
C GLN A 116 -10.25 4.22 -15.93
N ASP A 117 -10.84 5.13 -16.69
CA ASP A 117 -11.24 4.90 -18.08
C ASP A 117 -10.03 4.54 -18.97
N SER A 118 -8.86 5.12 -18.66
CA SER A 118 -7.59 4.84 -19.37
C SER A 118 -6.82 3.63 -18.81
N ARG A 119 -7.05 3.29 -17.53
CA ARG A 119 -6.36 2.23 -16.80
C ARG A 119 -7.31 1.57 -15.77
N PRO A 120 -8.14 0.60 -16.20
CA PRO A 120 -9.26 0.08 -15.40
C PRO A 120 -8.86 -0.57 -14.06
N PHE A 121 -7.63 -1.06 -13.94
CA PHE A 121 -7.12 -1.76 -12.76
C PHE A 121 -6.42 -0.82 -11.75
N VAL A 122 -6.61 0.49 -11.86
CA VAL A 122 -6.14 1.43 -10.85
C VAL A 122 -6.82 1.15 -9.51
N ARG A 123 -6.01 1.07 -8.46
CA ARG A 123 -6.43 0.80 -7.09
C ARG A 123 -5.43 1.42 -6.13
N LEU A 124 -5.77 2.61 -5.62
CA LEU A 124 -5.00 3.31 -4.61
C LEU A 124 -5.16 2.62 -3.25
N ASN A 125 -4.13 2.73 -2.41
CA ASN A 125 -4.28 2.41 -0.99
C ASN A 125 -5.11 3.51 -0.26
N ALA A 126 -5.63 3.18 0.91
CA ALA A 126 -6.51 4.07 1.69
C ALA A 126 -5.83 5.41 2.07
N GLY A 127 -4.55 5.38 2.45
CA GLY A 127 -3.83 6.60 2.83
C GLY A 127 -3.64 7.58 1.68
N PHE A 128 -3.46 7.09 0.45
CA PHE A 128 -3.41 7.98 -0.72
C PHE A 128 -4.77 8.56 -1.09
N TRP A 129 -5.85 7.81 -0.87
CA TRP A 129 -7.20 8.38 -0.99
C TRP A 129 -7.42 9.53 -0.01
N GLU A 130 -7.04 9.35 1.26
CA GLU A 130 -7.13 10.41 2.28
C GLU A 130 -6.29 11.64 1.91
N GLN A 131 -5.07 11.43 1.43
CA GLN A 131 -4.19 12.52 1.00
C GLN A 131 -4.76 13.27 -0.22
N LEU A 132 -5.35 12.56 -1.19
CA LEU A 132 -6.01 13.20 -2.33
C LEU A 132 -7.28 13.96 -1.93
N LEU A 133 -8.04 13.47 -0.94
CA LEU A 133 -9.17 14.21 -0.38
C LEU A 133 -8.70 15.50 0.29
N GLN A 134 -7.65 15.44 1.11
CA GLN A 134 -7.07 16.66 1.71
C GLN A 134 -6.61 17.64 0.63
N TYR A 135 -6.00 17.12 -0.44
CA TYR A 135 -5.55 17.93 -1.56
C TYR A 135 -6.71 18.58 -2.35
N GLU A 136 -7.78 17.83 -2.64
CA GLU A 136 -8.99 18.38 -3.27
C GLU A 136 -9.60 19.49 -2.42
N ARG A 137 -9.67 19.29 -1.09
CA ARG A 137 -10.17 20.31 -0.16
C ARG A 137 -9.26 21.54 -0.15
N LYS A 138 -7.94 21.36 -0.19
CA LYS A 138 -6.97 22.46 -0.30
C LYS A 138 -7.19 23.27 -1.58
N LEU A 139 -7.47 22.62 -2.71
CA LEU A 139 -7.65 23.28 -4.01
C LEU A 139 -9.02 23.95 -4.17
N TYR A 140 -10.10 23.32 -3.68
CA TYR A 140 -11.48 23.71 -4.02
C TYR A 140 -12.38 24.00 -2.82
N GLY A 141 -11.86 23.88 -1.60
CA GLY A 141 -12.63 24.08 -0.36
C GLY A 141 -13.66 22.99 -0.05
N LYS A 142 -13.78 21.95 -0.89
CA LYS A 142 -14.78 20.87 -0.73
C LYS A 142 -14.25 19.54 -1.26
N ASN A 143 -14.93 18.45 -0.88
CA ASN A 143 -14.64 17.10 -1.35
C ASN A 143 -15.78 16.53 -2.20
N THR A 144 -15.44 15.85 -3.29
CA THR A 144 -16.42 15.19 -4.17
C THR A 144 -16.50 13.68 -3.99
N VAL A 145 -15.50 13.08 -3.34
CA VAL A 145 -15.46 11.66 -3.00
C VAL A 145 -15.72 11.50 -1.51
N ARG A 146 -16.49 10.47 -1.14
CA ARG A 146 -16.61 9.99 0.24
C ARG A 146 -15.94 8.63 0.27
N VAL A 147 -14.92 8.46 1.11
CA VAL A 147 -14.36 7.14 1.38
C VAL A 147 -15.30 6.47 2.36
N ALA A 148 -15.83 5.30 2.00
CA ALA A 148 -16.57 4.48 2.94
C ALA A 148 -15.61 4.13 4.08
N ALA A 149 -15.99 4.45 5.32
CA ALA A 149 -15.28 3.93 6.48
C ALA A 149 -15.22 2.40 6.32
N ALA A 150 -14.06 1.80 6.56
CA ALA A 150 -13.96 0.35 6.63
C ALA A 150 -15.04 -0.12 7.62
N GLU A 151 -15.99 -0.93 7.16
CA GLU A 151 -16.92 -1.55 8.09
C GLU A 151 -16.09 -2.34 9.10
N GLU A 152 -16.26 -2.02 10.38
CA GLU A 152 -15.87 -2.92 11.46
C GLU A 152 -16.47 -4.30 11.14
N PRO A 153 -15.69 -5.39 11.20
CA PRO A 153 -16.23 -6.72 10.93
C PRO A 153 -17.45 -6.94 11.85
N PRO A 154 -18.54 -7.57 11.34
CA PRO A 154 -19.74 -7.78 12.13
C PRO A 154 -19.34 -8.45 13.44
N ARG A 155 -19.60 -7.76 14.57
CA ARG A 155 -19.40 -8.33 15.90
C ARG A 155 -20.23 -9.59 15.96
N THR A 156 -19.56 -10.74 15.97
CA THR A 156 -20.24 -12.03 16.10
C THR A 156 -21.05 -12.00 17.39
N PRO A 157 -22.34 -12.38 17.38
CA PRO A 157 -23.09 -12.54 18.60
C PRO A 157 -22.36 -13.57 19.45
N ARG A 158 -21.94 -13.15 20.65
CA ARG A 158 -21.32 -14.01 21.64
C ARG A 158 -22.38 -15.05 22.02
N MET A 159 -22.29 -16.27 21.46
CA MET A 159 -23.16 -17.37 21.87
C MET A 159 -22.93 -17.60 23.37
N THR A 160 -23.91 -17.20 24.18
CA THR A 160 -24.03 -17.69 25.56
C THR A 160 -24.22 -19.19 25.46
N ARG A 161 -23.16 -19.94 25.76
CA ARG A 161 -23.20 -21.40 25.83
C ARG A 161 -24.15 -21.78 26.95
N ALA A 162 -25.41 -22.05 26.61
CA ALA A 162 -26.34 -22.71 27.52
C ALA A 162 -25.72 -24.07 27.87
N LEU A 163 -25.53 -24.31 29.17
CA LEU A 163 -25.12 -25.62 29.67
C LEU A 163 -26.24 -26.63 29.36
N PRO A 164 -25.92 -27.83 28.83
CA PRO A 164 -26.94 -28.84 28.58
C PRO A 164 -27.53 -29.35 29.91
N PRO A 165 -28.83 -29.72 29.94
CA PRO A 165 -29.44 -30.32 31.13
C PRO A 165 -28.78 -31.66 31.44
N GLN A 166 -28.32 -31.85 32.67
CA GLN A 166 -27.83 -33.14 33.14
C GLN A 166 -28.99 -34.14 33.14
N GLN A 167 -28.86 -35.19 32.33
CA GLN A 167 -29.69 -36.39 32.47
C GLN A 167 -29.26 -37.13 33.73
N GLN A 168 -30.18 -37.24 34.69
CA GLN A 168 -30.05 -38.12 35.84
C GLN A 168 -30.26 -39.56 35.36
N SER A 169 -29.22 -40.37 35.40
CA SER A 169 -29.32 -41.83 35.38
C SER A 169 -28.83 -42.38 36.70
N SER A 170 -29.78 -42.86 37.50
CA SER A 170 -29.59 -43.57 38.76
C SER A 170 -28.94 -44.93 38.52
N TRP A 171 -27.77 -45.16 39.09
CA TRP A 171 -27.25 -46.50 39.32
C TRP A 171 -26.67 -46.55 40.73
N LEU A 172 -27.40 -47.22 41.61
CA LEU A 172 -26.93 -47.65 42.93
C LEU A 172 -25.96 -48.83 42.73
N ALA A 173 -24.71 -48.70 43.20
CA ALA A 173 -23.95 -49.82 43.75
C ALA A 173 -22.66 -49.34 44.45
N THR A 174 -22.70 -49.45 45.78
CA THR A 174 -21.68 -50.06 46.64
C THR A 174 -20.27 -49.49 46.67
N VAL A 175 -20.00 -48.76 47.75
CA VAL A 175 -18.67 -48.39 48.26
C VAL A 175 -17.98 -49.62 48.86
N PRO A 176 -16.68 -49.84 48.57
CA PRO A 176 -15.77 -50.45 49.53
C PRO A 176 -14.78 -49.41 50.05
N ARG A 177 -14.59 -49.43 51.37
CA ARG A 177 -13.60 -48.65 52.13
C ARG A 177 -12.16 -49.09 51.79
N SER A 178 -11.27 -48.08 51.68
CA SER A 178 -9.85 -47.89 52.09
C SER A 178 -9.00 -49.13 52.46
N PRO A 179 -7.62 -49.13 52.42
CA PRO A 179 -6.76 -47.99 52.79
C PRO A 179 -5.29 -47.95 52.25
N LEU A 180 -4.53 -46.91 52.62
CA LEU A 180 -3.04 -46.81 52.79
C LEU A 180 -2.12 -47.10 51.57
N THR A 181 -1.15 -46.26 51.20
CA THR A 181 0.16 -46.13 51.86
C THR A 181 1.11 -45.14 51.13
N ALA A 182 1.93 -44.46 51.94
CA ALA A 182 3.36 -44.14 51.77
C ALA A 182 3.93 -43.29 50.58
N ARG A 183 4.62 -42.19 50.96
CA ARG A 183 6.08 -41.91 50.80
C ARG A 183 6.77 -42.52 49.55
N SER A 184 7.66 -41.88 48.78
CA SER A 184 8.70 -40.88 49.10
C SER A 184 9.59 -40.59 47.87
N GLN A 185 10.22 -39.40 47.86
CA GLN A 185 11.61 -39.09 47.38
C GLN A 185 12.00 -39.17 45.89
N GLY A 186 12.87 -38.20 45.52
CA GLY A 186 13.86 -38.29 44.44
C GLY A 186 13.70 -37.19 43.38
N LEU A 187 14.54 -36.14 43.25
CA LEU A 187 16.01 -36.03 43.04
C LEU A 187 16.34 -35.56 41.61
N THR A 188 17.40 -34.73 41.52
CA THR A 188 18.22 -34.34 40.34
C THR A 188 17.62 -33.24 39.43
N SER A 189 18.22 -32.07 39.19
CA SER A 189 19.58 -31.57 38.88
C SER A 189 19.80 -31.30 37.37
N SER A 190 20.32 -30.10 37.07
CA SER A 190 21.04 -29.63 35.86
C SER A 190 20.71 -28.13 35.70
N ASN A 191 21.59 -27.18 35.96
CA ASN A 191 22.95 -26.89 35.54
C ASN A 191 23.12 -26.55 34.04
N ARG A 192 23.59 -25.31 33.85
CA ARG A 192 24.60 -24.82 32.89
C ARG A 192 24.20 -24.09 31.61
N ARG A 193 24.82 -22.90 31.54
CA ARG A 193 25.55 -22.25 30.42
C ARG A 193 24.77 -21.42 29.41
N ARG A 194 24.98 -20.09 29.50
CA ARG A 194 25.23 -19.25 28.32
C ARG A 194 26.56 -18.53 28.51
N GLY A 195 27.49 -18.81 27.61
CA GLY A 195 28.76 -18.11 27.45
C GLY A 195 28.60 -16.94 26.49
N SER A 196 29.21 -15.83 26.87
CA SER A 196 29.48 -14.65 26.06
C SER A 196 30.64 -14.91 25.09
N LYS A 197 30.55 -14.42 23.86
CA LYS A 197 31.73 -14.10 23.04
C LYS A 197 31.52 -12.75 22.35
N SER A 198 32.47 -11.87 22.56
CA SER A 198 32.61 -10.53 22.02
C SER A 198 33.78 -10.50 21.03
N SER A 199 33.57 -9.78 19.93
CA SER A 199 34.49 -8.87 19.22
C SER A 199 36.00 -9.15 19.17
N SER A 200 36.54 -9.26 17.95
CA SER A 200 37.66 -8.44 17.46
C SER A 200 38.03 -8.81 16.03
N THR A 201 38.06 -7.84 15.11
CA THR A 201 38.99 -7.85 13.98
C THR A 201 39.21 -6.40 13.54
N LYS A 202 40.45 -5.95 13.65
CA LYS A 202 40.99 -4.72 13.08
C LYS A 202 42.39 -5.06 12.59
N VAL A 203 42.57 -5.18 11.28
CA VAL A 203 43.82 -4.94 10.55
C VAL A 203 43.41 -4.38 9.20
#